data_AF-L1JEA1-F1
#
_entry.id   AF-L1JEA1-F1
#
_cell.length_a   1.000
_cell.length_b   1.000
_cell.length_c   1.000
_cell.angle_alpha   90.00
_cell.angle_beta   90.00
_cell.angle_gamma   90.00
#
_symmetry.space_group_name_H-M   'P 1'
#
loop_
_entity.id
_entity.type
_entity.pdbx_description
1 polymer ?
#
loop_
_entity_poly.entity_id
_entity_poly.type
_entity_poly.pdbx_seq_one_letter_code
_entity_poly.pdbx_strand_id
1 'polypeptide(L)' 'MCDYLGISHAETNYFWIAELALLARLPPNWKTYKDPEGHAYFHNHATGVTSWTHPRDSYFFQLVKRERS' A
#
# COMPACT_ATOMS: atom_id res chain seq x y z
N MET A 1 0.97 14.85 -6.55
CA MET A 1 1.79 13.62 -6.42
C MET A 1 1.38 12.98 -5.10
N CYS A 2 0.67 11.86 -5.15
CA CYS A 2 -0.25 11.36 -4.11
C CYS A 2 0.36 11.21 -2.71
N ASP A 3 -0.40 11.59 -1.68
CA ASP A 3 -0.14 11.37 -0.25
C ASP A 3 -0.20 9.87 0.10
N TYR A 4 0.72 9.09 -0.45
CA TYR A 4 0.77 7.65 -0.24
C TYR A 4 1.10 7.36 1.24
N LEU A 5 0.26 6.55 1.89
CA LEU A 5 0.25 6.30 3.34
C LEU A 5 0.01 7.53 4.24
N GLY A 6 -0.48 8.65 3.70
CA GLY A 6 -0.68 9.88 4.47
C GLY A 6 0.62 10.49 4.98
N ILE A 7 1.74 10.19 4.31
CA ILE A 7 3.04 10.82 4.54
C ILE A 7 3.10 12.05 3.64
N SER A 8 3.17 13.23 4.24
CA SER A 8 3.35 14.47 3.50
C SER A 8 4.77 14.54 2.92
N HIS A 9 4.95 15.28 1.82
CA HIS A 9 6.28 15.53 1.24
C HIS A 9 7.24 16.23 2.21
N ALA A 10 6.71 16.91 3.23
CA ALA A 10 7.50 17.52 4.30
C ALA A 10 8.06 16.48 5.30
N GLU A 11 7.55 15.24 5.29
CA GLU A 11 7.91 14.18 6.23
C GLU A 11 8.85 13.15 5.58
N THR A 12 9.93 13.63 4.98
CA THR A 12 10.94 12.81 4.28
C THR A 12 11.52 11.69 5.15
N ASN A 13 11.49 11.85 6.47
CA ASN A 13 11.95 10.85 7.45
C ASN A 13 11.15 9.53 7.40
N TYR A 14 9.96 9.51 6.80
CA TYR A 14 9.14 8.30 6.64
C TYR A 14 9.12 7.78 5.19
N PHE A 15 9.87 8.38 4.27
CA PHE A 15 9.93 7.93 2.88
C PHE A 15 10.43 6.49 2.76
N TRP A 16 11.31 6.05 3.65
CA TRP A 16 11.73 4.65 3.72
C TRP A 16 10.56 3.70 3.98
N ILE A 17 9.52 4.13 4.71
CA ILE A 17 8.30 3.33 4.93
C ILE A 17 7.46 3.26 3.67
N ALA A 18 7.32 4.37 2.94
CA ALA A 18 6.64 4.40 1.64
C ALA A 18 7.36 3.53 0.61
N GLU A 19 8.69 3.56 0.58
CA GLU A 19 9.51 2.71 -0.29
C GLU A 19 9.36 1.23 0.06
N LEU A 20 9.42 0.88 1.36
CA LEU A 20 9.15 -0.49 1.81
C LEU A 20 7.75 -0.96 1.45
N ALA A 21 6.74 -0.08 1.51
CA ALA A 21 5.38 -0.40 1.13
C ALA A 21 5.22 -0.67 -0.36
N LEU A 22 5.92 0.10 -1.20
CA LEU A 22 5.93 -0.09 -2.65
C LEU A 22 6.65 -1.38 -3.07
N LEU A 23 7.73 -1.72 -2.36
CA LEU A 23 8.50 -2.95 -2.58
C LEU A 23 7.89 -4.17 -1.89
N ALA A 24 6.87 -3.97 -1.05
CA ALA A 24 6.28 -5.04 -0.26
C ALA A 24 5.67 -6.10 -1.17
N ARG A 25 6.09 -7.35 -0.98
CA ARG A 25 5.45 -8.48 -1.64
C ARG A 25 4.01 -8.61 -1.18
N LEU A 26 3.12 -8.79 -2.15
CA LEU A 26 1.72 -9.09 -1.89
C LEU A 26 1.61 -10.29 -0.93
N PRO A 27 0.67 -10.25 0.03
CA PRO A 27 0.40 -11.39 0.89
C PRO A 27 -0.03 -12.61 0.06
N PRO A 28 0.07 -13.83 0.62
CA PRO A 28 -0.48 -15.02 0.00
C PRO A 28 -1.95 -14.78 -0.37
N ASN A 29 -2.35 -15.29 -1.54
CA ASN A 29 -3.70 -15.15 -2.12
C ASN A 29 -4.04 -13.79 -2.73
N TRP A 30 -3.20 -12.77 -2.59
CA TRP A 30 -3.38 -11.50 -3.30
C TRP A 30 -2.62 -11.49 -4.63
N LYS A 31 -3.26 -10.92 -5.65
CA LYS A 31 -2.66 -10.69 -6.97
C LYS A 31 -3.02 -9.30 -7.48
N THR A 32 -2.09 -8.68 -8.20
CA THR A 32 -2.34 -7.44 -8.92
C THR A 32 -2.99 -7.75 -10.27
N TYR A 33 -4.01 -6.99 -10.59
CA TYR A 33 -4.72 -6.97 -11.86
C TYR A 33 -4.74 -5.55 -12.39
N LYS A 34 -5.09 -5.41 -13.67
CA LYS A 34 -5.35 -4.11 -14.28
C LYS A 34 -6.79 -4.08 -14.73
N ASP A 35 -7.47 -2.97 -14.49
CA ASP A 35 -8.79 -2.73 -15.05
C ASP A 35 -8.66 -2.38 -16.56
N PRO A 36 -9.78 -2.25 -17.29
CA PRO A 36 -9.76 -1.86 -18.70
C PRO A 36 -9.18 -0.46 -18.95
N GLU A 37 -9.17 0.41 -17.95
CA GLU A 37 -8.61 1.76 -18.02
C GLU A 37 -7.09 1.78 -17.76
N GLY A 38 -6.53 0.65 -17.33
CA GLY A 38 -5.10 0.48 -17.04
C GLY A 38 -4.71 0.72 -15.58
N HIS A 39 -5.67 1.00 -14.69
CA HIS A 39 -5.42 1.15 -13.26
C HIS A 39 -5.14 -0.20 -12.62
N ALA A 40 -4.09 -0.25 -11.81
CA ALA A 40 -3.76 -1.43 -11.04
C ALA A 40 -4.72 -1.57 -9.84
N TYR A 41 -5.29 -2.76 -9.67
CA TYR A 41 -6.07 -3.13 -8.49
C TYR A 41 -5.59 -4.47 -7.94
N PHE A 42 -5.87 -4.72 -6.67
CA PHE A 42 -5.48 -5.93 -5.96
C PHE A 42 -6.70 -6.81 -5.74
N HIS A 43 -6.60 -8.09 -6.06
CA HIS A 43 -7.66 -9.07 -5.85
C HIS A 43 -7.17 -10.19 -4.94
N ASN A 44 -7.93 -10.48 -3.89
CA ASN A 44 -7.72 -11.61 -3.00
C ASN A 44 -8.51 -12.82 -3.49
N HIS A 45 -7.81 -13.84 -3.99
CA HIS A 45 -8.42 -15.08 -4.51
C HIS A 45 -9.02 -15.96 -3.41
N ALA A 46 -8.58 -15.82 -2.16
CA ALA A 46 -9.12 -16.61 -1.07
C ALA A 46 -10.47 -16.09 -0.57
N THR A 47 -10.68 -14.78 -0.60
CA THR A 47 -11.92 -14.14 -0.08
C THR A 47 -12.79 -13.51 -1.16
N GLY A 48 -12.28 -13.36 -2.39
CA GLY A 48 -12.94 -12.63 -3.48
C GLY A 48 -12.91 -11.11 -3.33
N VAL A 49 -12.22 -10.57 -2.32
CA VAL A 49 -12.16 -9.13 -2.05
C VAL A 49 -11.26 -8.44 -3.06
N THR A 50 -11.72 -7.32 -3.61
CA THR A 50 -10.90 -6.41 -4.43
C THR A 50 -10.59 -5.13 -3.67
N SER A 51 -9.43 -4.54 -3.95
CA SER A 51 -8.96 -3.32 -3.30
C SER A 51 -8.13 -2.49 -4.27
N TRP A 52 -8.29 -1.18 -4.22
CA TRP A 52 -7.44 -0.23 -4.95
C TRP A 52 -6.14 0.10 -4.20
N THR A 53 -6.07 -0.22 -2.91
CA THR A 53 -4.90 -0.04 -2.06
C THR A 53 -4.26 -1.38 -1.74
N HIS A 54 -2.95 -1.36 -1.50
CA HIS A 54 -2.21 -2.59 -1.26
C HIS A 54 -2.63 -3.16 0.12
N PRO A 55 -2.90 -4.46 0.24
CA PRO A 55 -3.43 -5.05 1.47
C PRO A 55 -2.50 -4.93 2.68
N ARG A 56 -1.21 -4.66 2.46
CA ARG A 56 -0.25 -4.36 3.54
C ARG A 56 -0.17 -2.88 3.89
N ASP A 57 -0.86 -1.99 3.18
CA ASP A 57 -0.84 -0.56 3.49
C ASP A 57 -1.29 -0.33 4.93
N SER A 58 -2.27 -1.09 5.44
CA SER A 58 -2.69 -1.03 6.85
C SER A 58 -1.53 -1.25 7.84
N TYR A 59 -0.61 -2.19 7.53
CA TYR A 59 0.58 -2.44 8.35
C TYR A 59 1.53 -1.23 8.30
N PHE A 60 1.78 -0.67 7.12
CA PHE A 60 2.66 0.48 6.97
C PHE A 60 2.05 1.76 7.57
N PHE A 61 0.74 1.96 7.49
CA PHE A 61 0.03 3.03 8.19
C PHE A 61 0.25 2.96 9.71
N GLN A 62 0.17 1.76 10.29
CA GLN A 62 0.44 1.56 11.72
C GLN A 62 1.92 1.82 12.05
N LEU A 63 2.84 1.41 11.16
CA LEU A 63 4.26 1.67 11.33
C LEU A 63 4.56 3.18 11.31
N VAL A 64 4.03 3.93 10.35
CA VAL A 64 4.17 5.40 10.30
C VAL A 64 3.60 6.03 11.57
N LYS A 65 2.42 5.60 12.04
CA LYS A 65 1.84 6.11 13.29
C LYS A 65 2.73 5.85 14.50
N ARG A 66 3.39 4.69 14.54
CA ARG A 66 4.30 4.32 15.63
C ARG A 66 5.57 5.18 15.60
N GLU A 67 6.18 5.35 14.43
CA GLU A 67 7.41 6.14 14.28
C GLU A 67 7.19 7.65 14.48
N ARG A 68 5.96 8.14 14.31
CA ARG A 68 5.55 9.53 14.61
C ARG A 68 5.36 9.81 16.11
N SER A 69 5.35 8.77 16.96
CA SER A 69 5.14 8.88 18.41
C SER A 69 6.45 9.00 19.17
#